data_AF-K0T683-F1
#
_entry.id   AF-K0T683-F1
#
_cell.length_a   1.000
_cell.length_b   1.000
_cell.length_c   1.000
_cell.angle_alpha   90.00
_cell.angle_beta   90.00
_cell.angle_gamma   90.00
#
_symmetry.space_group_name_H-M   'P 1'
#
loop_
_entity.id
_entity.type
_entity.pdbx_description
1 polymer ?
#
loop_
_entity_poly.entity_id
_entity_poly.type
_entity_poly.pdbx_seq_one_letter_code
_entity_poly.pdbx_strand_id
1 'polypeptide(L)'
;MARNARKRLLNSAPRREARRQRASNARWMHLYAGAIGCRQTMQRCIATHLSMAQASLLLLTYAVAAERAANQPQISRAMQPVIHHFLTLVRLNQQLAASLMSLESFLYDIPDAEWDTSREFIPRRHRTFGTLRGDMESRKMTNFSLSQLERLFELFGLRQYIAARNWDGEIRVPTGHTNRRGVACYYNFDPEELVLFTLTKCKTGMKNNQLVDTIFGGAYSRWSYGYRWMIFYLDDRYRTILGHGCLLRYLPDFMTFRNAIERYVQKDKVYYDNAGNRLDVQGLAHLPFNIFGFIDDSIEKIQVPYSGPEGDYEGAPRREQYMNGQEAVYSGWKKIHGIKNETVYLPNGICTLYGAESARENDRGTLNRSNLDAFVGMIQTHLPLNLRCKLFGDGIFHGALQNIITYFRSIGNVPLSYHELTTNAAMRSSRMPIEKFYAHKDNLWDVCAHTAGHLAKKHPYAIEQLRIVYLLTNCFNCFNGDQGGS
;
A
#
# COMPACT_ATOMS: atom_id res chain seq x y z
N MET A 1 22.01 -4.33 12.80
CA MET A 1 22.96 -5.25 12.16
C MET A 1 22.25 -6.55 11.81
N ALA A 2 22.46 -7.09 10.62
CA ALA A 2 21.97 -8.43 10.30
C ALA A 2 22.63 -9.43 11.27
N ARG A 3 21.85 -10.35 11.86
CA ARG A 3 22.45 -11.43 12.63
C ARG A 3 23.25 -12.29 11.66
N ASN A 4 24.51 -12.56 12.00
CA ASN A 4 25.35 -13.47 11.24
C ASN A 4 24.63 -14.81 11.10
N ALA A 5 24.74 -15.41 9.92
CA ALA A 5 24.23 -16.76 9.69
C ALA A 5 24.82 -17.72 10.72
N ARG A 6 23.97 -18.54 11.35
CA ARG A 6 24.48 -19.66 12.15
C ARG A 6 25.18 -20.62 11.19
N LYS A 7 26.48 -20.81 11.41
CA LYS A 7 27.30 -21.75 10.68
C LYS A 7 27.14 -23.14 11.28
N ARG A 8 27.13 -24.17 10.44
CA ARG A 8 27.13 -25.56 10.90
C ARG A 8 28.51 -25.87 11.51
N LEU A 9 28.54 -26.55 12.65
CA LEU A 9 29.79 -26.94 13.31
C LEU A 9 30.66 -27.85 12.42
N LEU A 10 30.02 -28.71 11.62
CA LEU A 10 30.71 -29.74 10.84
C LEU A 10 31.52 -29.20 9.65
N ASN A 11 30.95 -28.24 8.91
CA ASN A 11 31.52 -27.76 7.64
C ASN A 11 31.58 -26.23 7.56
N SER A 12 31.25 -25.51 8.63
CA SER A 12 31.16 -24.03 8.68
C SER A 12 30.20 -23.40 7.67
N ALA A 13 29.38 -24.18 6.95
CA ALA A 13 28.47 -23.67 5.95
C ALA A 13 27.34 -22.85 6.60
N PRO A 14 26.94 -21.71 6.02
CA PRO A 14 25.80 -20.93 6.50
C PRO A 14 24.50 -21.70 6.29
N ARG A 15 23.65 -21.80 7.32
CA ARG A 15 22.41 -22.60 7.26
C ARG A 15 21.16 -21.80 6.94
N ARG A 16 20.26 -22.36 6.12
CA ARG A 16 18.90 -21.84 6.02
C ARG A 16 18.18 -22.04 7.36
N GLU A 17 17.49 -21.01 7.83
CA GLU A 17 16.77 -21.04 9.11
C GLU A 17 15.29 -20.71 8.94
N ALA A 18 14.49 -20.92 9.99
CA ALA A 18 13.10 -20.49 9.94
C ALA A 18 13.01 -18.98 9.67
N ARG A 19 12.05 -18.57 8.84
CA ARG A 19 11.84 -17.16 8.46
C ARG A 19 11.77 -16.19 9.66
N ARG A 20 11.31 -16.68 10.82
CA ARG A 20 11.18 -15.90 12.06
C ARG A 20 12.51 -15.64 12.78
N GLN A 21 13.57 -16.38 12.46
CA GLN A 21 14.88 -16.32 13.15
C GLN A 21 15.88 -15.37 12.49
N ARG A 22 15.60 -14.91 11.26
CA ARG A 22 16.48 -14.02 10.49
C ARG A 22 15.79 -12.72 10.11
N ALA A 23 16.60 -11.70 9.78
CA ALA A 23 16.11 -10.40 9.36
C ALA A 23 15.30 -10.52 8.06
N SER A 24 14.26 -9.68 7.90
CA SER A 24 13.39 -9.63 6.72
C SER A 24 14.11 -9.43 5.39
N ASN A 25 15.38 -9.01 5.42
CA ASN A 25 16.21 -8.70 4.27
C ASN A 25 17.01 -9.92 3.78
N ALA A 26 16.92 -11.05 4.48
CA ALA A 26 17.62 -12.29 4.18
C ALA A 26 16.69 -13.35 3.58
N ARG A 27 15.74 -12.95 2.71
CA ARG A 27 14.58 -13.80 2.34
C ARG A 27 14.94 -15.13 1.70
N TRP A 28 16.01 -15.19 0.92
CA TRP A 28 16.56 -16.41 0.30
C TRP A 28 17.19 -17.37 1.32
N MET A 29 17.46 -16.91 2.55
CA MET A 29 18.08 -17.71 3.62
C MET A 29 17.05 -18.39 4.53
N HIS A 30 15.77 -18.44 4.12
CA HIS A 30 14.70 -18.99 4.93
C HIS A 30 14.20 -20.33 4.42
N LEU A 31 13.85 -21.21 5.36
CA LEU A 31 13.01 -22.37 5.10
C LEU A 31 11.53 -21.97 5.20
N TYR A 32 10.72 -22.42 4.25
CA TYR A 32 9.25 -22.38 4.37
C TYR A 32 8.77 -23.40 5.41
N ALA A 33 7.53 -23.27 5.89
CA ALA A 33 7.01 -24.09 6.99
C ALA A 33 7.18 -25.61 6.75
N GLY A 34 6.84 -26.08 5.55
CA GLY A 34 7.05 -27.48 5.15
C GLY A 34 8.52 -27.93 5.20
N ALA A 35 9.45 -27.09 4.74
CA ALA A 35 10.89 -27.39 4.81
C ALA A 35 11.42 -27.43 6.25
N ILE A 36 10.85 -26.63 7.15
CA ILE A 36 11.19 -26.69 8.60
C ILE A 36 10.76 -28.04 9.16
N GLY A 37 9.53 -28.47 8.89
CA GLY A 37 9.01 -29.76 9.35
C GLY A 37 9.83 -30.93 8.81
N CYS A 38 10.08 -30.96 7.50
CA CYS A 38 10.90 -31.99 6.85
C CYS A 38 12.31 -32.07 7.47
N ARG A 39 12.96 -30.92 7.69
CA ARG A 39 14.27 -30.87 8.34
C ARG A 39 14.25 -31.41 9.77
N GLN A 40 13.24 -31.05 10.56
CA GLN A 40 13.11 -31.57 11.93
C GLN A 40 12.96 -33.09 11.93
N THR A 41 12.15 -33.65 11.02
CA THR A 41 12.02 -35.09 10.85
C THR A 41 13.36 -35.73 10.50
N MET A 42 14.09 -35.17 9.53
CA MET A 42 15.41 -35.66 9.14
C MET A 42 16.41 -35.63 10.30
N GLN A 43 16.42 -34.57 11.11
CA GLN A 43 17.27 -34.46 12.30
C GLN A 43 16.93 -35.51 13.37
N ARG A 44 15.64 -35.82 13.56
CA ARG A 44 15.21 -36.91 14.45
C ARG A 44 15.66 -38.28 13.95
N CYS A 45 15.56 -38.54 12.64
CA CYS A 45 16.06 -39.77 12.03
C CYS A 45 17.58 -39.92 12.21
N ILE A 46 18.35 -38.85 11.96
CA ILE A 46 19.80 -38.83 12.19
C ILE A 46 20.12 -39.16 13.65
N ALA A 47 19.47 -38.49 14.61
CA ALA A 47 19.69 -38.73 16.03
C ALA A 47 19.34 -40.18 16.44
N THR A 48 18.26 -40.73 15.88
CA THR A 48 17.84 -42.12 16.12
C THR A 48 18.89 -43.10 15.64
N HIS A 49 19.38 -42.97 14.41
CA HIS A 49 20.43 -43.85 13.88
C HIS A 49 21.74 -43.72 14.65
N LEU A 50 22.15 -42.52 15.06
CA LEU A 50 23.34 -42.35 15.89
C LEU A 50 23.19 -43.03 17.26
N SER A 51 22.02 -42.92 17.88
CA SER A 51 21.73 -43.60 19.15
C SER A 51 21.74 -45.12 18.98
N MET A 52 21.15 -45.66 17.91
CA MET A 52 21.19 -47.09 17.59
C MET A 52 22.62 -47.58 17.32
N ALA A 53 23.44 -46.79 16.62
CA ALA A 53 24.86 -47.11 16.42
C ALA A 53 25.62 -47.16 17.75
N GLN A 54 25.39 -46.20 18.65
CA GLN A 54 26.02 -46.17 19.96
C GLN A 54 25.59 -47.35 20.86
N ALA A 55 24.30 -47.67 20.87
CA ALA A 55 23.78 -48.83 21.60
C ALA A 55 24.35 -50.15 21.05
N SER A 56 24.41 -50.30 19.72
CA SER A 56 25.00 -51.47 19.06
C SER A 56 26.50 -51.59 19.35
N LEU A 57 27.22 -50.46 19.42
CA LEU A 57 28.64 -50.44 19.78
C LEU A 57 28.85 -50.87 21.23
N LEU A 58 27.99 -50.43 22.15
CA LEU A 58 28.04 -50.86 23.54
C LEU A 58 27.80 -52.38 23.66
N LEU A 59 26.77 -52.91 22.99
CA LEU A 59 26.50 -54.35 22.96
C LEU A 59 27.65 -55.15 22.32
N LEU A 60 28.26 -54.63 21.25
CA LEU A 60 29.47 -55.19 20.67
C LEU A 60 30.61 -55.28 21.69
N THR A 61 30.85 -54.21 22.46
CA THR A 61 31.90 -54.23 23.49
C THR A 61 31.62 -55.24 24.59
N TYR A 62 30.38 -55.39 25.04
CA TYR A 62 30.00 -56.44 25.99
C TYR A 62 30.17 -57.85 25.41
N ALA A 63 29.77 -58.06 24.16
CA ALA A 63 29.91 -59.36 23.49
C ALA A 63 31.39 -59.77 23.37
N VAL A 64 32.27 -58.84 22.99
CA VAL A 64 33.73 -59.08 22.93
C VAL A 64 34.33 -59.31 24.32
N ALA A 65 33.89 -58.56 25.33
CA ALA A 65 34.35 -58.76 26.71
C ALA A 65 33.93 -60.13 27.27
N ALA A 66 32.68 -60.53 27.02
CA ALA A 66 32.16 -61.84 27.42
C ALA A 66 32.89 -62.99 26.71
N GLU A 67 33.13 -62.87 25.40
CA GLU A 67 33.94 -63.82 24.64
C GLU A 67 35.33 -64.01 25.26
N ARG A 68 36.02 -62.89 25.56
CA ARG A 68 37.36 -62.91 26.17
C ARG A 68 37.36 -63.48 27.58
N ALA A 69 36.34 -63.16 28.38
CA ALA A 69 36.22 -63.65 29.75
C ALA A 69 35.94 -65.16 29.80
N ALA A 70 35.16 -65.69 28.85
CA ALA A 70 34.85 -67.11 28.78
C ALA A 70 36.08 -67.98 28.48
N ASN A 71 37.03 -67.46 27.68
CA ASN A 71 38.31 -68.12 27.33
C ASN A 71 38.15 -69.58 26.84
N GLN A 72 37.04 -69.90 26.18
CA GLN A 72 36.74 -71.23 25.63
C GLN A 72 36.53 -71.16 24.11
N PRO A 73 37.20 -72.01 23.30
CA PRO A 73 37.09 -71.97 21.84
C PRO A 73 35.66 -72.17 21.31
N GLN A 74 34.85 -73.00 22.00
CA GLN A 74 33.47 -73.27 21.60
C GLN A 74 32.57 -72.04 21.80
N ILE A 75 32.71 -71.35 22.93
CA ILE A 75 31.97 -70.12 23.24
C ILE A 75 32.39 -69.00 22.28
N SER A 76 33.68 -68.87 21.98
CA SER A 76 34.17 -67.93 20.97
C SER A 76 33.51 -68.16 19.61
N ARG A 77 33.50 -69.40 19.09
CA ARG A 77 32.81 -69.71 17.83
C ARG A 77 31.31 -69.37 17.84
N ALA A 78 30.63 -69.59 18.96
CA ALA A 78 29.21 -69.25 19.10
C ALA A 78 28.95 -67.73 19.21
N MET A 79 29.90 -66.98 19.76
CA MET A 79 29.81 -65.52 19.92
C MET A 79 30.19 -64.73 18.67
N GLN A 80 31.00 -65.29 17.78
CA GLN A 80 31.43 -64.61 16.54
C GLN A 80 30.26 -64.09 15.68
N PRO A 81 29.16 -64.85 15.44
CA PRO A 81 27.99 -64.33 14.72
C PRO A 81 27.33 -63.13 15.41
N VAL A 82 27.27 -63.13 16.75
CA VAL A 82 26.69 -62.03 17.55
C VAL A 82 27.54 -60.77 17.43
N ILE A 83 28.87 -60.93 17.56
CA ILE A 83 29.84 -59.85 17.38
C ILE A 83 29.73 -59.28 15.96
N HIS A 84 29.69 -60.14 14.94
CA HIS A 84 29.55 -59.72 13.55
C HIS A 84 28.22 -58.99 13.29
N HIS A 85 27.13 -59.46 13.90
CA HIS A 85 25.82 -58.82 13.81
C HIS A 85 25.85 -57.39 14.38
N PHE A 86 26.36 -57.20 15.60
CA PHE A 86 26.44 -55.86 16.19
C PHE A 86 27.39 -54.95 15.42
N LEU A 87 28.52 -55.45 14.94
CA LEU A 87 29.42 -54.68 14.07
C LEU A 87 28.71 -54.21 12.80
N THR A 88 27.90 -55.08 12.19
CA THR A 88 27.10 -54.76 11.00
C THR A 88 26.05 -53.69 11.32
N LEU A 89 25.36 -53.78 12.46
CA LEU A 89 24.39 -52.78 12.88
C LEU A 89 25.03 -51.41 13.16
N VAL A 90 26.22 -51.38 13.77
CA VAL A 90 26.99 -50.13 13.97
C VAL A 90 27.27 -49.49 12.61
N ARG A 91 27.84 -50.25 11.67
CA ARG A 91 28.20 -49.75 10.33
C ARG A 91 26.98 -49.25 9.57
N LEU A 92 25.89 -50.02 9.55
CA LEU A 92 24.66 -49.67 8.85
C LEU A 92 24.08 -48.35 9.39
N ASN A 93 23.94 -48.23 10.71
CA ASN A 93 23.38 -47.03 11.32
C ASN A 93 24.29 -45.80 11.15
N GLN A 94 25.61 -45.98 11.21
CA GLN A 94 26.56 -44.91 10.90
C GLN A 94 26.46 -44.45 9.44
N GLN A 95 26.36 -45.39 8.50
CA GLN A 95 26.18 -45.07 7.08
C GLN A 95 24.87 -44.33 6.83
N LEU A 96 23.75 -44.81 7.38
CA LEU A 96 22.44 -44.14 7.26
C LEU A 96 22.47 -42.73 7.86
N ALA A 97 23.05 -42.56 9.05
CA ALA A 97 23.22 -41.25 9.65
C ALA A 97 24.08 -40.33 8.77
N ALA A 98 25.19 -40.82 8.21
CA ALA A 98 26.06 -40.05 7.32
C ALA A 98 25.34 -39.63 6.02
N SER A 99 24.61 -40.55 5.39
CA SER A 99 23.80 -40.26 4.19
C SER A 99 22.73 -39.21 4.48
N LEU A 100 22.02 -39.33 5.60
CA LEU A 100 21.02 -38.34 6.01
C LEU A 100 21.65 -36.98 6.35
N MET A 101 22.83 -36.94 6.98
CA MET A 101 23.55 -35.70 7.25
C MET A 101 24.03 -34.99 5.97
N SER A 102 24.42 -35.77 4.96
CA SER A 102 24.78 -35.29 3.63
C SER A 102 23.57 -34.72 2.91
N LEU A 103 22.45 -35.45 2.91
CA LEU A 103 21.18 -34.98 2.36
C LEU A 103 20.67 -33.71 3.07
N GLU A 104 20.77 -33.65 4.40
CA GLU A 104 20.44 -32.43 5.18
C GLU A 104 21.34 -31.26 4.73
N SER A 105 22.63 -31.52 4.49
CA SER A 105 23.56 -30.51 3.99
C SER A 105 23.12 -29.97 2.64
N PHE A 106 22.90 -30.87 1.69
CA PHE A 106 22.52 -30.55 0.33
C PHE A 106 21.21 -29.75 0.25
N LEU A 107 20.21 -30.11 1.06
CA LEU A 107 18.90 -29.48 1.03
C LEU A 107 18.82 -28.17 1.81
N TYR A 108 19.60 -28.00 2.88
CA TYR A 108 19.38 -26.92 3.86
C TYR A 108 20.59 -26.04 4.17
N ASP A 109 21.81 -26.43 3.76
CA ASP A 109 22.94 -25.52 3.78
C ASP A 109 22.82 -24.55 2.57
N ILE A 110 23.36 -23.33 2.70
CA ILE A 110 23.39 -22.34 1.63
C ILE A 110 24.72 -22.55 0.88
N PRO A 111 24.71 -22.89 -0.43
CA PRO A 111 25.93 -22.99 -1.21
C PRO A 111 26.73 -21.67 -1.17
N ASP A 112 28.06 -21.75 -1.16
CA ASP A 112 28.91 -20.55 -1.09
C ASP A 112 28.62 -19.57 -2.24
N ALA A 113 28.38 -20.06 -3.45
CA ALA A 113 27.97 -19.21 -4.57
C ALA A 113 26.61 -18.49 -4.34
N GLU A 114 25.66 -19.13 -3.65
CA GLU A 114 24.38 -18.50 -3.28
C GLU A 114 24.56 -17.53 -2.10
N TRP A 115 25.49 -17.82 -1.20
CA TRP A 115 25.88 -16.94 -0.10
C TRP A 115 26.58 -15.68 -0.61
N ASP A 116 27.45 -15.81 -1.61
CA ASP A 116 28.21 -14.71 -2.21
C ASP A 116 27.33 -13.88 -3.15
N THR A 117 26.32 -14.48 -3.78
CA THR A 117 25.29 -13.75 -4.55
C THR A 117 24.12 -13.28 -3.70
N SER A 118 24.11 -13.59 -2.40
CA SER A 118 23.09 -13.13 -1.48
C SER A 118 23.10 -11.61 -1.55
N ARG A 119 21.98 -10.98 -1.99
CA ARG A 119 21.99 -9.53 -2.19
C ARG A 119 22.43 -8.91 -0.88
N GLU A 120 23.63 -8.36 -0.90
CA GLU A 120 24.21 -7.75 0.28
C GLU A 120 23.17 -6.79 0.80
N PHE A 121 22.99 -6.78 2.12
CA PHE A 121 22.20 -5.75 2.76
C PHE A 121 22.68 -4.41 2.21
N ILE A 122 21.89 -3.79 1.32
CA ILE A 122 22.32 -2.55 0.70
C ILE A 122 22.35 -1.53 1.83
N PRO A 123 23.52 -0.97 2.17
CA PRO A 123 23.59 0.00 3.25
C PRO A 123 22.64 1.16 2.95
N ARG A 124 22.13 1.79 4.00
CA ARG A 124 21.28 2.99 3.85
C ARG A 124 22.06 4.03 3.04
N ARG A 125 21.45 4.56 1.98
CA ARG A 125 22.09 5.51 1.07
C ARG A 125 21.88 6.98 1.45
N HIS A 126 21.12 7.26 2.52
CA HIS A 126 20.92 8.61 3.08
C HIS A 126 20.55 9.65 2.01
N ARG A 127 19.45 9.40 1.29
CA ARG A 127 18.99 10.28 0.20
C ARG A 127 18.36 11.56 0.75
N THR A 128 18.93 12.71 0.48
CA THR A 128 18.34 14.03 0.75
C THR A 128 18.10 14.78 -0.55
N PHE A 129 17.45 15.96 -0.52
CA PHE A 129 17.26 16.75 -1.74
C PHE A 129 18.58 17.11 -2.42
N GLY A 130 19.61 17.42 -1.63
CA GLY A 130 20.97 17.71 -2.12
C GLY A 130 21.71 16.50 -2.73
N THR A 131 21.20 15.27 -2.55
CA THR A 131 21.79 14.07 -3.18
C THR A 131 21.22 13.73 -4.56
N LEU A 132 20.21 14.47 -5.02
CA LEU A 132 19.63 14.31 -6.35
C LEU A 132 20.45 15.07 -7.40
N ARG A 133 20.61 14.51 -8.60
CA ARG A 133 21.42 15.05 -9.72
C ARG A 133 20.74 16.22 -10.46
N GLY A 134 19.71 16.83 -9.88
CA GLY A 134 18.95 17.92 -10.47
C GLY A 134 17.47 17.61 -10.71
N ASP A 135 16.79 18.55 -11.36
CA ASP A 135 15.33 18.54 -11.57
C ASP A 135 14.84 17.32 -12.36
N MET A 136 15.62 16.81 -13.31
CA MET A 136 15.23 15.64 -14.09
C MET A 136 15.08 14.40 -13.21
N GLU A 137 16.06 14.14 -12.32
CA GLU A 137 15.98 13.02 -11.38
C GLU A 137 14.85 13.25 -10.37
N SER A 138 14.74 14.47 -9.83
CA SER A 138 13.67 14.85 -8.91
C SER A 138 12.28 14.59 -9.50
N ARG A 139 12.00 15.11 -10.70
CA ARG A 139 10.72 14.91 -11.38
C ARG A 139 10.50 13.46 -11.71
N LYS A 140 11.52 12.72 -12.16
CA LYS A 140 11.41 11.27 -12.42
C LYS A 140 11.06 10.49 -11.15
N MET A 141 11.57 10.91 -9.99
CA MET A 141 11.29 10.24 -8.72
C MET A 141 9.97 10.67 -8.09
N THR A 142 9.57 11.95 -8.16
CA THR A 142 8.49 12.49 -7.31
C THR A 142 7.39 13.27 -8.05
N ASN A 143 7.54 13.53 -9.35
CA ASN A 143 6.80 14.52 -10.16
C ASN A 143 7.09 15.99 -9.86
N PHE A 144 7.93 16.31 -8.87
CA PHE A 144 8.26 17.68 -8.48
C PHE A 144 9.69 18.06 -8.87
N SER A 145 9.93 19.32 -9.22
CA SER A 145 11.30 19.89 -9.28
C SER A 145 11.91 19.99 -7.88
N LEU A 146 13.22 20.26 -7.79
CA LEU A 146 13.90 20.46 -6.51
C LEU A 146 13.29 21.62 -5.72
N SER A 147 13.08 22.77 -6.37
CA SER A 147 12.43 23.93 -5.74
C SER A 147 11.02 23.65 -5.24
N GLN A 148 10.25 22.84 -5.98
CA GLN A 148 8.91 22.41 -5.56
C GLN A 148 9.00 21.45 -4.36
N LEU A 149 9.99 20.55 -4.32
CA LEU A 149 10.21 19.65 -3.18
C LEU A 149 10.60 20.41 -1.91
N GLU A 150 11.50 21.38 -2.01
CA GLU A 150 11.88 22.24 -0.89
C GLU A 150 10.66 22.98 -0.33
N ARG A 151 9.85 23.56 -1.22
CA ARG A 151 8.63 24.26 -0.82
C ARG A 151 7.60 23.32 -0.18
N LEU A 152 7.41 22.13 -0.73
CA LEU A 152 6.54 21.10 -0.13
C LEU A 152 7.02 20.71 1.26
N PHE A 153 8.33 20.53 1.42
CA PHE A 153 8.93 20.13 2.68
C PHE A 153 8.71 21.16 3.79
N GLU A 154 8.87 22.44 3.47
CA GLU A 154 8.53 23.55 4.36
C GLU A 154 7.06 23.49 4.79
N LEU A 155 6.16 23.35 3.81
CA LEU A 155 4.71 23.34 4.05
C LEU A 155 4.29 22.15 4.92
N PHE A 156 4.84 20.96 4.65
CA PHE A 156 4.62 19.74 5.44
C PHE A 156 5.02 19.92 6.89
N GLY A 157 5.85 20.91 7.22
CA GLY A 157 6.06 21.37 8.58
C GLY A 157 6.79 20.36 9.46
N LEU A 158 7.57 19.46 8.86
CA LEU A 158 8.28 18.40 9.58
C LEU A 158 9.35 18.96 10.51
N ARG A 159 10.03 20.05 10.12
CA ARG A 159 11.02 20.74 10.98
C ARG A 159 10.36 21.28 12.24
N GLN A 160 9.20 21.92 12.12
CA GLN A 160 8.40 22.43 13.24
C GLN A 160 7.91 21.27 14.12
N TYR A 161 7.51 20.15 13.52
CA TYR A 161 7.08 18.96 14.24
C TYR A 161 8.19 18.36 15.12
N ILE A 162 9.43 18.32 14.60
CA ILE A 162 10.65 17.86 15.30
C ILE A 162 11.01 18.85 16.42
N ALA A 163 11.05 20.15 16.11
CA ALA A 163 11.38 21.20 17.07
C ALA A 163 10.42 21.21 18.27
N ALA A 164 9.11 21.09 18.03
CA ALA A 164 8.10 21.03 19.09
C ALA A 164 8.24 19.83 20.04
N ARG A 165 9.06 18.83 19.69
CA ARG A 165 9.31 17.62 20.50
C ARG A 165 10.72 17.58 21.08
N ASN A 166 11.51 18.63 20.91
CA ASN A 166 12.93 18.68 21.30
C ASN A 166 13.72 17.48 20.78
N TRP A 167 13.47 17.09 19.52
CA TRP A 167 14.20 16.02 18.86
C TRP A 167 15.45 16.55 18.14
N ASP A 168 16.44 15.67 18.02
CA ASP A 168 17.78 15.90 17.47
C ASP A 168 17.80 15.92 15.93
N GLY A 169 16.85 16.62 15.31
CA GLY A 169 16.76 16.74 13.85
C GLY A 169 16.18 15.52 13.11
N GLU A 170 15.99 14.39 13.79
CA GLU A 170 15.39 13.18 13.22
C GLU A 170 13.94 12.95 13.67
N ILE A 171 13.13 12.38 12.79
CA ILE A 171 11.78 11.91 13.10
C ILE A 171 11.87 10.54 13.76
N ARG A 172 11.40 10.43 15.00
CA ARG A 172 11.32 9.16 15.74
C ARG A 172 10.00 8.45 15.45
N VAL A 173 10.05 7.42 14.61
CA VAL A 173 8.88 6.62 14.22
C VAL A 173 8.75 5.40 15.14
N PRO A 174 7.65 5.29 15.91
CA PRO A 174 7.46 4.17 16.84
C PRO A 174 7.25 2.84 16.09
N THR A 175 7.86 1.78 16.60
CA THR A 175 7.70 0.43 16.03
C THR A 175 6.54 -0.36 16.66
N GLY A 176 6.00 0.12 17.79
CA GLY A 176 5.03 -0.62 18.61
C GLY A 176 5.66 -1.77 19.41
N HIS A 177 6.99 -1.86 19.44
CA HIS A 177 7.72 -2.87 20.21
C HIS A 177 8.49 -2.22 21.35
N THR A 178 8.69 -2.96 22.44
CA THR A 178 9.62 -2.63 23.51
C THR A 178 10.82 -3.57 23.48
N ASN A 179 11.98 -3.08 23.89
CA ASN A 179 13.16 -3.93 24.07
C ASN A 179 13.06 -4.72 25.39
N ARG A 180 14.06 -5.56 25.68
CA ARG A 180 14.12 -6.37 26.91
C ARG A 180 14.10 -5.56 28.21
N ARG A 181 14.39 -4.26 28.14
CA ARG A 181 14.38 -3.33 29.28
C ARG A 181 13.04 -2.56 29.38
N GLY A 182 12.03 -2.94 28.60
CA GLY A 182 10.74 -2.26 28.56
C GLY A 182 10.75 -0.92 27.82
N VAL A 183 11.88 -0.52 27.21
CA VAL A 183 11.99 0.76 26.51
C VAL A 183 11.41 0.63 25.10
N ALA A 184 10.55 1.57 24.71
CA ALA A 184 9.96 1.61 23.38
C ALA A 184 11.03 1.74 22.29
N CYS A 185 10.87 0.95 21.22
CA CYS A 185 11.77 0.93 20.07
C CYS A 185 11.27 1.89 18.98
N TYR A 186 12.18 2.69 18.43
CA TYR A 186 11.92 3.65 17.38
C TYR A 186 12.85 3.42 16.19
N TYR A 187 12.40 3.84 15.01
CA TYR A 187 13.27 4.10 13.88
C TYR A 187 13.45 5.60 13.73
N ASN A 188 14.69 6.03 13.53
CA ASN A 188 14.96 7.42 13.23
C ASN A 188 15.03 7.65 11.72
N PHE A 189 14.47 8.78 11.30
CA PHE A 189 14.45 9.23 9.93
C PHE A 189 14.99 10.64 9.80
N ASP A 190 15.87 10.80 8.81
CA ASP A 190 16.05 12.12 8.23
C ASP A 190 14.72 12.54 7.57
N PRO A 191 14.22 13.75 7.85
CA PRO A 191 12.89 14.17 7.39
C PRO A 191 12.81 14.31 5.86
N GLU A 192 13.87 14.77 5.19
CA GLU A 192 13.89 14.87 3.72
C GLU A 192 13.89 13.48 3.08
N GLU A 193 14.69 12.56 3.63
CA GLU A 193 14.76 11.17 3.17
C GLU A 193 13.40 10.48 3.26
N LEU A 194 12.63 10.74 4.33
CA LEU A 194 11.29 10.19 4.52
C LEU A 194 10.28 10.76 3.51
N VAL A 195 10.36 12.06 3.22
CA VAL A 195 9.52 12.72 2.20
C VAL A 195 9.84 12.17 0.82
N LEU A 196 11.12 12.09 0.45
CA LEU A 196 11.57 11.50 -0.81
C LEU A 196 11.07 10.07 -0.98
N PHE A 197 11.20 9.23 0.06
CA PHE A 197 10.70 7.86 0.01
C PHE A 197 9.19 7.82 -0.23
N THR A 198 8.43 8.67 0.48
CA THR A 198 6.97 8.71 0.39
C THR A 198 6.51 9.16 -0.99
N LEU A 199 7.06 10.25 -1.52
CA LEU A 199 6.72 10.76 -2.85
C LEU A 199 7.15 9.79 -3.96
N THR A 200 8.34 9.19 -3.83
CA THR A 200 8.82 8.18 -4.80
C THR A 200 7.91 6.98 -4.84
N LYS A 201 7.47 6.52 -3.66
CA LYS A 201 6.51 5.44 -3.57
C LYS A 201 5.14 5.81 -4.15
N CYS A 202 4.63 7.00 -3.86
CA CYS A 202 3.35 7.47 -4.40
C CYS A 202 3.38 7.53 -5.93
N LYS A 203 4.46 8.08 -6.51
CA LYS A 203 4.64 8.16 -7.96
C LYS A 203 4.75 6.80 -8.62
N THR A 204 5.67 5.96 -8.14
CA THR A 204 6.07 4.73 -8.86
C THR A 204 5.23 3.49 -8.53
N GLY A 205 4.45 3.56 -7.45
CA GLY A 205 3.69 2.40 -6.93
C GLY A 205 4.54 1.22 -6.49
N MET A 206 5.88 1.35 -6.46
CA MET A 206 6.81 0.28 -6.13
C MET A 206 6.62 -0.21 -4.68
N LYS A 207 6.82 -1.51 -4.48
CA LYS A 207 6.82 -2.11 -3.13
C LYS A 207 8.04 -1.61 -2.35
N ASN A 208 7.93 -1.59 -1.01
CA ASN A 208 9.02 -1.11 -0.14
C ASN A 208 10.34 -1.84 -0.40
N ASN A 209 10.30 -3.16 -0.65
CA ASN A 209 11.52 -3.92 -0.95
C ASN A 209 12.16 -3.49 -2.26
N GLN A 210 11.38 -3.18 -3.30
CA GLN A 210 11.92 -2.68 -4.57
C GLN A 210 12.61 -1.33 -4.37
N LEU A 211 11.95 -0.37 -3.72
CA LEU A 211 12.54 0.95 -3.45
C LEU A 211 13.81 0.88 -2.60
N VAL A 212 13.85 -0.03 -1.63
CA VAL A 212 15.03 -0.26 -0.80
C VAL A 212 16.15 -0.90 -1.60
N ASP A 213 15.85 -1.91 -2.41
CA ASP A 213 16.84 -2.63 -3.21
C ASP A 213 17.44 -1.73 -4.32
N THR A 214 16.69 -0.74 -4.82
CA THR A 214 17.13 0.06 -5.97
C THR A 214 17.59 1.46 -5.60
N ILE A 215 16.95 2.15 -4.65
CA ILE A 215 17.10 3.60 -4.44
C ILE A 215 17.63 3.94 -3.04
N PHE A 216 17.03 3.41 -1.98
CA PHE A 216 17.22 3.92 -0.62
C PHE A 216 18.12 3.08 0.29
N GLY A 217 18.20 1.76 0.08
CA GLY A 217 18.92 0.84 0.98
C GLY A 217 18.31 0.76 2.39
N GLY A 218 19.02 0.10 3.31
CA GLY A 218 18.61 -0.06 4.70
C GLY A 218 17.59 -1.18 4.94
N ALA A 219 16.89 -1.12 6.07
CA ALA A 219 15.98 -2.19 6.49
C ALA A 219 14.56 -2.02 5.92
N TYR A 220 13.98 -3.08 5.33
CA TYR A 220 12.61 -3.02 4.80
C TYR A 220 11.57 -2.66 5.86
N SER A 221 11.74 -3.14 7.10
CA SER A 221 10.85 -2.82 8.20
C SER A 221 10.85 -1.32 8.50
N ARG A 222 12.02 -0.69 8.59
CA ARG A 222 12.18 0.76 8.80
C ARG A 222 11.26 1.53 7.86
N TRP A 223 11.43 1.33 6.55
CA TRP A 223 10.64 2.02 5.53
C TRP A 223 9.14 1.72 5.55
N SER A 224 8.76 0.52 6.00
CA SER A 224 7.35 0.16 6.18
C SER A 224 6.69 0.96 7.31
N TYR A 225 7.40 1.17 8.43
CA TYR A 225 6.93 2.05 9.51
C TYR A 225 6.99 3.52 9.11
N GLY A 226 8.08 3.96 8.47
CA GLY A 226 8.27 5.35 8.04
C GLY A 226 7.19 5.81 7.07
N TYR A 227 6.97 5.06 5.98
CA TYR A 227 5.93 5.40 5.00
C TYR A 227 4.56 5.50 5.64
N ARG A 228 4.19 4.51 6.45
CA ARG A 228 2.91 4.50 7.15
C ARG A 228 2.78 5.73 8.06
N TRP A 229 3.81 6.04 8.83
CA TRP A 229 3.82 7.21 9.71
C TRP A 229 3.62 8.51 8.91
N MET A 230 4.30 8.65 7.77
CA MET A 230 4.18 9.84 6.92
C MET A 230 2.78 10.00 6.34
N ILE A 231 2.15 8.90 5.91
CA ILE A 231 0.76 8.91 5.41
C ILE A 231 -0.20 9.41 6.49
N PHE A 232 -0.12 8.88 7.73
CA PHE A 232 -0.97 9.36 8.83
C PHE A 232 -0.68 10.80 9.22
N TYR A 233 0.61 11.17 9.28
CA TYR A 233 1.02 12.52 9.63
C TYR A 233 0.42 13.55 8.67
N LEU A 234 0.57 13.32 7.36
CA LEU A 234 0.01 14.21 6.36
C LEU A 234 -1.52 14.21 6.39
N ASP A 235 -2.17 13.04 6.55
CA ASP A 235 -3.62 12.94 6.48
C ASP A 235 -4.27 13.71 7.63
N ASP A 236 -3.71 13.55 8.83
CA ASP A 236 -4.13 14.25 10.03
C ASP A 236 -3.92 15.77 9.89
N ARG A 237 -2.71 16.18 9.52
CA ARG A 237 -2.32 17.59 9.42
C ARG A 237 -3.15 18.36 8.40
N TYR A 238 -3.46 17.73 7.26
CA TYR A 238 -4.16 18.37 6.14
C TYR A 238 -5.64 18.00 6.05
N ARG A 239 -6.19 17.31 7.05
CA ARG A 239 -7.59 16.86 7.05
C ARG A 239 -8.60 17.96 6.76
N THR A 240 -8.41 19.15 7.30
CA THR A 240 -9.31 20.31 7.09
C THR A 240 -9.11 21.01 5.75
N ILE A 241 -7.93 20.86 5.13
CA ILE A 241 -7.60 21.39 3.81
C ILE A 241 -8.06 20.45 2.70
N LEU A 242 -8.09 19.15 2.98
CA LEU A 242 -8.49 18.14 2.03
C LEU A 242 -9.99 17.85 2.07
N GLY A 243 -10.60 17.93 3.25
CA GLY A 243 -12.03 17.75 3.44
C GLY A 243 -12.87 18.88 2.83
N HIS A 244 -14.19 18.69 2.71
CA HIS A 244 -15.11 19.73 2.24
C HIS A 244 -15.08 21.02 3.08
N GLY A 245 -14.59 20.98 4.33
CA GLY A 245 -14.32 22.18 5.12
C GLY A 245 -13.38 23.19 4.42
N CYS A 246 -12.56 22.72 3.47
CA CYS A 246 -11.71 23.57 2.64
C CYS A 246 -12.50 24.54 1.76
N LEU A 247 -13.76 24.24 1.43
CA LEU A 247 -14.62 25.15 0.65
C LEU A 247 -14.78 26.52 1.31
N LEU A 248 -14.69 26.61 2.64
CA LEU A 248 -14.71 27.89 3.37
C LEU A 248 -13.58 28.84 2.94
N ARG A 249 -12.43 28.30 2.53
CA ARG A 249 -11.28 29.10 2.07
C ARG A 249 -11.55 29.77 0.71
N TYR A 250 -12.43 29.18 -0.09
CA TYR A 250 -12.78 29.64 -1.42
C TYR A 250 -14.16 30.28 -1.50
N LEU A 251 -14.85 30.42 -0.37
CA LEU A 251 -16.15 31.08 -0.32
C LEU A 251 -16.13 32.49 -0.96
N PRO A 252 -15.10 33.34 -0.75
CA PRO A 252 -14.99 34.62 -1.46
C PRO A 252 -14.86 34.47 -2.99
N ASP A 253 -14.38 33.33 -3.47
CA ASP A 253 -14.12 33.07 -4.89
C ASP A 253 -15.29 32.38 -5.63
N PHE A 254 -16.38 32.03 -4.95
CA PHE A 254 -17.49 31.29 -5.57
C PHE A 254 -18.07 31.99 -6.80
N MET A 255 -18.22 33.31 -6.76
CA MET A 255 -18.69 34.08 -7.93
C MET A 255 -17.64 34.14 -9.04
N THR A 256 -16.34 34.19 -8.69
CA THR A 256 -15.24 34.09 -9.66
C THR A 256 -15.28 32.75 -10.39
N PHE A 257 -15.51 31.66 -9.66
CA PHE A 257 -15.67 30.32 -10.22
C PHE A 257 -16.92 30.22 -11.10
N ARG A 258 -18.05 30.77 -10.66
CA ARG A 258 -19.27 30.85 -11.46
C ARG A 258 -19.04 31.58 -12.78
N ASN A 259 -18.33 32.69 -12.76
CA ASN A 259 -18.01 33.46 -13.97
C ASN A 259 -17.01 32.73 -14.87
N ALA A 260 -16.12 31.90 -14.31
CA ALA A 260 -15.25 31.04 -15.11
C ALA A 260 -16.05 29.96 -15.84
N ILE A 261 -17.00 29.32 -15.15
CA ILE A 261 -17.89 28.30 -15.73
C ILE A 261 -18.82 28.92 -16.78
N GLU A 262 -19.40 30.09 -16.51
CA GLU A 262 -20.24 30.80 -17.49
C GLU A 262 -19.46 31.11 -18.78
N ARG A 263 -18.27 31.70 -18.65
CA ARG A 263 -17.39 31.97 -19.80
C ARG A 263 -17.04 30.70 -20.57
N TYR A 264 -16.94 29.55 -19.90
CA TYR A 264 -16.68 28.28 -20.57
C TYR A 264 -17.89 27.79 -21.38
N VAL A 265 -19.11 27.89 -20.84
CA VAL A 265 -20.32 27.42 -21.54
C VAL A 265 -20.82 28.39 -22.60
N GLN A 266 -20.43 29.67 -22.54
CA GLN A 266 -20.70 30.69 -23.55
C GLN A 266 -19.82 30.55 -24.81
N LYS A 267 -18.73 29.79 -24.75
CA LYS A 267 -17.87 29.57 -25.92
C LYS A 267 -18.57 28.66 -26.92
N ASP A 268 -18.55 29.06 -28.18
CA ASP A 268 -18.86 28.18 -29.30
C ASP A 268 -17.87 27.00 -29.33
N LYS A 269 -18.39 25.82 -29.64
CA LYS A 269 -17.62 24.58 -29.62
C LYS A 269 -17.73 23.88 -30.97
N VAL A 270 -16.62 23.28 -31.37
CA VAL A 270 -16.57 22.44 -32.55
C VAL A 270 -16.48 20.99 -32.10
N TYR A 271 -17.47 20.19 -32.48
CA TYR A 271 -17.47 18.74 -32.28
C TYR A 271 -17.22 18.04 -33.60
N TYR A 272 -16.61 16.86 -33.52
CA TYR A 272 -16.54 15.94 -34.65
C TYR A 272 -17.31 14.68 -34.27
N ASP A 273 -18.26 14.28 -35.10
CA ASP A 273 -19.00 13.03 -34.88
C ASP A 273 -18.13 11.81 -35.23
N ASN A 274 -18.67 10.60 -35.00
CA ASN A 274 -17.95 9.35 -35.30
C ASN A 274 -17.67 9.14 -36.79
N ALA A 275 -18.33 9.88 -37.68
CA ALA A 275 -18.08 9.86 -39.13
C ALA A 275 -17.07 10.96 -39.55
N GLY A 276 -16.58 11.76 -38.61
CA GLY A 276 -15.65 12.85 -38.86
C GLY A 276 -16.30 14.16 -39.32
N ASN A 277 -17.64 14.26 -39.29
CA ASN A 277 -18.33 15.49 -39.66
C ASN A 277 -18.16 16.54 -38.56
N ARG A 278 -17.84 17.76 -38.99
CA ARG A 278 -17.74 18.92 -38.11
C ARG A 278 -19.13 19.44 -37.74
N LEU A 279 -19.37 19.62 -36.44
CA LEU A 279 -20.58 20.19 -35.86
C LEU A 279 -20.20 21.43 -35.05
N ASP A 280 -20.57 22.61 -35.54
CA ASP A 280 -20.42 23.85 -34.79
C ASP A 280 -21.63 24.04 -33.86
N VAL A 281 -21.38 24.04 -32.55
CA VAL A 281 -22.39 24.18 -31.50
C VAL A 281 -22.22 25.54 -30.85
N GLN A 282 -23.24 26.38 -30.99
CA GLN A 282 -23.25 27.70 -30.38
C GLN A 282 -23.23 27.59 -28.85
N GLY A 283 -22.44 28.46 -28.20
CA GLY A 283 -22.42 28.60 -26.75
C GLY A 283 -23.77 29.06 -26.18
N LEU A 284 -23.95 28.86 -24.87
CA LEU A 284 -25.12 29.39 -24.17
C LEU A 284 -25.06 30.91 -24.12
N ALA A 285 -26.22 31.59 -24.11
CA ALA A 285 -26.24 33.05 -23.90
C ALA A 285 -25.81 33.42 -22.47
N HIS A 286 -26.28 32.66 -21.48
CA HIS A 286 -25.92 32.80 -20.08
C HIS A 286 -26.00 31.45 -19.38
N LEU A 287 -25.34 31.34 -18.23
CA LEU A 287 -25.43 30.17 -17.39
C LEU A 287 -26.73 30.24 -16.57
N PRO A 288 -27.66 29.27 -16.69
CA PRO A 288 -28.97 29.35 -16.06
C PRO A 288 -28.94 29.17 -14.54
N PHE A 289 -27.79 28.78 -13.98
CA PHE A 289 -27.61 28.52 -12.56
C PHE A 289 -26.35 29.17 -12.03
N ASN A 290 -26.39 29.72 -10.83
CA ASN A 290 -25.16 30.11 -10.14
C ASN A 290 -24.48 28.84 -9.62
N ILE A 291 -23.48 28.33 -10.33
CA ILE A 291 -22.70 27.17 -9.90
C ILE A 291 -21.23 27.53 -9.72
N PHE A 292 -20.56 26.98 -8.72
CA PHE A 292 -19.15 27.31 -8.42
C PHE A 292 -18.20 26.11 -8.56
N GLY A 293 -18.72 24.90 -8.76
CA GLY A 293 -17.91 23.70 -8.82
C GLY A 293 -18.73 22.48 -9.22
N PHE A 294 -18.03 21.37 -9.42
CA PHE A 294 -18.61 20.11 -9.85
C PHE A 294 -18.48 19.08 -8.74
N ILE A 295 -19.53 18.29 -8.51
CA ILE A 295 -19.54 17.18 -7.58
C ILE A 295 -19.59 15.87 -8.34
N ASP A 296 -18.79 14.90 -7.91
CA ASP A 296 -18.83 13.54 -8.43
C ASP A 296 -18.26 12.55 -7.42
N ASP A 297 -18.69 11.30 -7.54
CA ASP A 297 -18.21 10.20 -6.72
C ASP A 297 -17.30 9.29 -7.55
N SER A 298 -16.17 8.90 -6.95
CA SER A 298 -15.21 7.97 -7.56
C SER A 298 -15.09 6.71 -6.71
N ILE A 299 -14.98 5.56 -7.38
CA ILE A 299 -14.75 4.26 -6.72
C ILE A 299 -13.33 3.83 -6.99
N GLU A 300 -12.57 3.65 -5.92
CA GLU A 300 -11.22 3.12 -5.92
C GLU A 300 -11.25 1.63 -5.62
N LYS A 301 -10.67 0.86 -6.54
CA LYS A 301 -10.64 -0.60 -6.42
C LYS A 301 -9.70 -0.99 -5.28
N ILE A 302 -10.17 -1.90 -4.43
CA ILE A 302 -9.38 -2.49 -3.36
C ILE A 302 -9.21 -3.99 -3.58
N GLN A 303 -8.28 -4.59 -2.84
CA GLN A 303 -8.20 -6.05 -2.77
C GLN A 303 -9.36 -6.63 -1.97
N VAL A 304 -9.76 -7.85 -2.33
CA VAL A 304 -10.80 -8.62 -1.65
C VAL A 304 -10.45 -8.74 -0.16
N PRO A 305 -11.23 -8.10 0.73
CA PRO A 305 -10.92 -8.09 2.15
C PRO A 305 -11.06 -9.50 2.73
N TYR A 306 -10.22 -9.82 3.72
CA TYR A 306 -10.21 -11.10 4.42
C TYR A 306 -10.01 -12.35 3.55
N SER A 307 -9.59 -12.19 2.29
CA SER A 307 -9.39 -13.30 1.34
C SER A 307 -8.25 -14.25 1.69
N GLY A 308 -7.39 -13.93 2.66
CA GLY A 308 -6.33 -14.85 3.11
C GLY A 308 -6.88 -16.03 3.92
N PRO A 309 -6.11 -17.14 4.01
CA PRO A 309 -6.43 -18.21 4.95
C PRO A 309 -6.35 -17.71 6.40
N GLU A 310 -7.05 -18.38 7.31
CA GLU A 310 -7.01 -18.10 8.75
C GLU A 310 -5.62 -18.39 9.34
N GLY A 311 -4.98 -19.47 8.87
CA GLY A 311 -3.65 -19.89 9.31
C GLY A 311 -2.70 -20.23 8.17
N ASP A 312 -1.43 -20.44 8.53
CA ASP A 312 -0.36 -20.84 7.62
C ASP A 312 -0.22 -22.38 7.62
N TYR A 313 -1.30 -23.07 7.24
CA TYR A 313 -1.36 -24.53 7.16
C TYR A 313 -2.23 -25.00 5.99
N GLU A 314 -1.96 -26.20 5.47
CA GLU A 314 -2.73 -26.80 4.38
C GLU A 314 -4.16 -27.10 4.83
N GLY A 315 -5.15 -26.74 4.01
CA GLY A 315 -6.56 -26.86 4.36
C GLY A 315 -7.09 -25.78 5.32
N ALA A 316 -6.30 -24.74 5.62
CA ALA A 316 -6.77 -23.64 6.46
C ALA A 316 -8.05 -23.01 5.91
N PRO A 317 -9.10 -22.82 6.73
CA PRO A 317 -10.33 -22.21 6.29
C PRO A 317 -10.09 -20.74 5.95
N ARG A 318 -11.07 -20.13 5.27
CA ARG A 318 -11.11 -18.66 5.13
C ARG A 318 -11.33 -18.05 6.51
N ARG A 319 -10.91 -16.80 6.67
CA ARG A 319 -11.21 -16.02 7.88
C ARG A 319 -12.73 -15.93 8.08
N GLU A 320 -13.18 -16.03 9.31
CA GLU A 320 -14.60 -16.00 9.68
C GLU A 320 -15.37 -14.81 9.06
N GLN A 321 -14.75 -13.62 9.04
CA GLN A 321 -15.34 -12.39 8.49
C GLN A 321 -15.27 -12.28 6.96
N TYR A 322 -14.87 -13.33 6.23
CA TYR A 322 -14.64 -13.30 4.78
C TYR A 322 -15.87 -12.88 3.97
N MET A 323 -17.03 -13.45 4.26
CA MET A 323 -18.28 -13.12 3.55
C MET A 323 -18.72 -11.68 3.86
N ASN A 324 -18.87 -11.37 5.15
CA ASN A 324 -19.31 -10.04 5.61
C ASN A 324 -18.38 -8.93 5.10
N GLY A 325 -17.06 -9.14 5.18
CA GLY A 325 -16.10 -8.14 4.74
C GLY A 325 -16.16 -7.86 3.24
N GLN A 326 -16.42 -8.87 2.41
CA GLN A 326 -16.60 -8.68 0.97
C GLN A 326 -17.91 -7.96 0.65
N GLU A 327 -19.01 -8.44 1.20
CA GLU A 327 -20.33 -7.84 0.99
C GLU A 327 -20.39 -6.39 1.47
N ALA A 328 -19.61 -6.04 2.48
CA ALA A 328 -19.54 -4.68 3.02
C ALA A 328 -18.92 -3.68 2.05
N VAL A 329 -18.14 -4.10 1.04
CA VAL A 329 -17.41 -3.20 0.12
C VAL A 329 -17.59 -3.56 -1.36
N TYR A 330 -18.43 -4.56 -1.66
CA TYR A 330 -18.72 -4.97 -3.02
C TYR A 330 -19.78 -4.06 -3.65
N SER A 331 -19.45 -3.47 -4.80
CA SER A 331 -20.37 -2.69 -5.61
C SER A 331 -21.06 -3.60 -6.62
N GLY A 332 -22.38 -3.77 -6.49
CA GLY A 332 -23.18 -4.52 -7.49
C GLY A 332 -23.19 -3.86 -8.87
N TRP A 333 -23.01 -2.54 -8.93
CA TRP A 333 -22.98 -1.76 -10.17
C TRP A 333 -21.70 -2.00 -10.99
N LYS A 334 -20.53 -1.69 -10.39
CA LYS A 334 -19.23 -1.88 -11.06
C LYS A 334 -18.71 -3.32 -10.99
N LYS A 335 -19.36 -4.20 -10.21
CA LYS A 335 -18.94 -5.59 -9.96
C LYS A 335 -17.50 -5.70 -9.44
N ILE A 336 -17.13 -4.79 -8.54
CA ILE A 336 -15.79 -4.71 -7.92
C ILE A 336 -15.89 -4.49 -6.41
N HIS A 337 -14.85 -4.87 -5.68
CA HIS A 337 -14.64 -4.45 -4.31
C HIS A 337 -13.95 -3.08 -4.32
N GLY A 338 -14.53 -2.11 -3.62
CA GLY A 338 -14.05 -0.75 -3.67
C GLY A 338 -14.33 0.06 -2.43
N ILE A 339 -13.65 1.18 -2.33
CA ILE A 339 -14.03 2.30 -1.48
C ILE A 339 -14.40 3.48 -2.35
N LYS A 340 -15.29 4.33 -1.87
CA LYS A 340 -15.82 5.47 -2.60
C LYS A 340 -15.42 6.77 -1.93
N ASN A 341 -15.15 7.80 -2.73
CA ASN A 341 -15.00 9.17 -2.27
C ASN A 341 -15.96 10.07 -3.04
N GLU A 342 -16.65 10.95 -2.32
CA GLU A 342 -17.32 12.12 -2.89
C GLU A 342 -16.29 13.24 -3.04
N THR A 343 -16.30 13.90 -4.19
CA THR A 343 -15.35 14.97 -4.47
C THR A 343 -16.03 16.21 -5.01
N VAL A 344 -15.47 17.37 -4.66
CA VAL A 344 -15.84 18.66 -5.25
C VAL A 344 -14.62 19.23 -5.95
N TYR A 345 -14.74 19.40 -7.26
CA TYR A 345 -13.72 19.98 -8.11
C TYR A 345 -14.05 21.45 -8.42
N LEU A 346 -13.08 22.32 -8.17
CA LEU A 346 -13.20 23.76 -8.34
C LEU A 346 -12.48 24.22 -9.62
N PRO A 347 -12.92 25.32 -10.27
CA PRO A 347 -12.28 25.85 -11.49
C PRO A 347 -10.81 26.27 -11.36
N ASN A 348 -10.26 26.33 -10.14
CA ASN A 348 -8.83 26.55 -9.90
C ASN A 348 -8.01 25.25 -9.85
N GLY A 349 -8.60 24.10 -10.18
CA GLY A 349 -7.95 22.79 -10.20
C GLY A 349 -7.85 22.11 -8.83
N ILE A 350 -8.46 22.69 -7.79
CA ILE A 350 -8.45 22.13 -6.44
C ILE A 350 -9.62 21.17 -6.28
N CYS A 351 -9.33 20.02 -5.68
CA CYS A 351 -10.31 18.99 -5.35
C CYS A 351 -10.43 18.84 -3.83
N THR A 352 -11.64 18.91 -3.30
CA THR A 352 -11.94 18.55 -1.90
C THR A 352 -12.66 17.21 -1.85
N LEU A 353 -12.57 16.49 -0.74
CA LEU A 353 -13.11 15.13 -0.66
C LEU A 353 -13.85 14.82 0.66
N TYR A 354 -14.79 13.90 0.57
CA TYR A 354 -15.39 13.17 1.68
C TYR A 354 -15.26 11.67 1.43
N GLY A 355 -15.12 10.91 2.51
CA GLY A 355 -14.88 9.47 2.49
C GLY A 355 -13.61 9.08 3.25
N ALA A 356 -13.18 7.83 3.16
CA ALA A 356 -13.70 6.78 2.28
C ALA A 356 -15.01 6.14 2.79
N GLU A 357 -15.97 5.96 1.89
CA GLU A 357 -17.22 5.22 2.11
C GLU A 357 -17.18 3.84 1.43
N SER A 358 -18.10 2.96 1.79
CA SER A 358 -18.25 1.69 1.09
C SER A 358 -18.70 1.89 -0.36
N ALA A 359 -18.07 1.18 -1.31
CA ALA A 359 -18.54 1.17 -2.70
C ALA A 359 -19.89 0.47 -2.91
N ARG A 360 -20.45 -0.16 -1.87
CA ARG A 360 -21.82 -0.70 -1.88
C ARG A 360 -22.87 0.42 -1.90
N GLU A 361 -22.58 1.54 -1.26
CA GLU A 361 -23.47 2.69 -1.27
C GLU A 361 -23.55 3.29 -2.67
N ASN A 362 -24.70 3.86 -3.01
CA ASN A 362 -24.79 4.72 -4.20
C ASN A 362 -24.29 6.13 -3.86
N ASP A 363 -24.07 6.97 -4.87
CA ASP A 363 -23.46 8.29 -4.66
C ASP A 363 -24.38 9.20 -3.82
N ARG A 364 -25.70 9.00 -3.93
CA ARG A 364 -26.69 9.66 -3.08
C ARG A 364 -26.53 9.31 -1.59
N GLY A 365 -26.20 8.05 -1.29
CA GLY A 365 -25.90 7.58 0.05
C GLY A 365 -24.65 8.25 0.62
N THR A 366 -23.59 8.39 -0.20
CA THR A 366 -22.39 9.16 0.16
C THR A 366 -22.74 10.60 0.51
N LEU A 367 -23.49 11.28 -0.36
CA LEU A 367 -23.89 12.68 -0.18
C LEU A 367 -24.70 12.90 1.10
N ASN A 368 -25.62 11.98 1.40
CA ASN A 368 -26.41 12.06 2.62
C ASN A 368 -25.54 11.95 3.88
N ARG A 369 -24.46 11.14 3.84
CA ARG A 369 -23.50 11.00 4.96
C ARG A 369 -22.52 12.16 5.06
N SER A 370 -22.09 12.71 3.93
CA SER A 370 -21.22 13.89 3.89
C SER A 370 -21.94 15.16 4.35
N ASN A 371 -23.27 15.18 4.20
CA ASN A 371 -24.13 16.32 4.49
C ASN A 371 -23.71 17.57 3.70
N LEU A 372 -23.12 17.38 2.52
CA LEU A 372 -22.54 18.47 1.73
C LEU A 372 -23.60 19.48 1.25
N ASP A 373 -24.81 19.03 0.90
CA ASP A 373 -25.89 19.95 0.47
C ASP A 373 -26.25 20.96 1.57
N ALA A 374 -26.44 20.49 2.81
CA ALA A 374 -26.74 21.36 3.94
C ALA A 374 -25.54 22.24 4.30
N PHE A 375 -24.32 21.69 4.25
CA PHE A 375 -23.09 22.43 4.51
C PHE A 375 -22.91 23.61 3.54
N VAL A 376 -23.09 23.39 2.23
CA VAL A 376 -22.98 24.45 1.20
C VAL A 376 -24.04 25.55 1.43
N GLY A 377 -25.24 25.18 1.86
CA GLY A 377 -26.26 26.16 2.25
C GLY A 377 -25.85 26.98 3.47
N MET A 378 -25.37 26.31 4.52
CA MET A 378 -24.95 26.92 5.77
C MET A 378 -23.85 27.97 5.56
N ILE A 379 -22.80 27.66 4.80
CA ILE A 379 -21.67 28.57 4.58
C ILE A 379 -22.03 29.82 3.75
N GLN A 380 -23.19 29.83 3.10
CA GLN A 380 -23.68 30.95 2.28
C GLN A 380 -24.91 31.66 2.87
N THR A 381 -25.31 31.33 4.11
CA THR A 381 -26.50 31.89 4.77
C THR A 381 -26.51 33.41 4.87
N HIS A 382 -25.33 34.02 5.06
CA HIS A 382 -25.15 35.47 5.11
C HIS A 382 -25.22 36.15 3.73
N LEU A 383 -25.22 35.39 2.63
CA LEU A 383 -25.30 35.94 1.28
C LEU A 383 -26.77 36.07 0.83
N PRO A 384 -27.11 37.16 0.10
CA PRO A 384 -28.36 37.29 -0.63
C PRO A 384 -28.60 36.11 -1.58
N LEU A 385 -29.88 35.73 -1.77
CA LEU A 385 -30.25 34.54 -2.54
C LEU A 385 -29.69 34.54 -3.97
N ASN A 386 -29.62 35.71 -4.62
CA ASN A 386 -29.10 35.88 -5.98
C ASN A 386 -27.57 35.74 -6.09
N LEU A 387 -26.84 35.75 -4.96
CA LEU A 387 -25.39 35.55 -4.90
C LEU A 387 -25.01 34.14 -4.41
N ARG A 388 -25.98 33.34 -3.96
CA ARG A 388 -25.73 31.96 -3.56
C ARG A 388 -25.41 31.12 -4.77
N CYS A 389 -24.34 30.36 -4.68
CA CYS A 389 -23.89 29.41 -5.69
C CYS A 389 -24.19 27.98 -5.24
N LYS A 390 -24.31 27.09 -6.23
CA LYS A 390 -24.62 25.67 -6.08
C LYS A 390 -23.48 24.82 -6.62
N LEU A 391 -23.47 23.55 -6.26
CA LEU A 391 -22.65 22.55 -6.94
C LEU A 391 -23.44 21.92 -8.07
N PHE A 392 -22.75 21.53 -9.14
CA PHE A 392 -23.33 20.83 -10.27
C PHE A 392 -22.87 19.38 -10.29
N GLY A 393 -23.82 18.45 -10.14
CA GLY A 393 -23.58 17.01 -10.13
C GLY A 393 -24.11 16.34 -11.39
N ASP A 394 -23.78 15.05 -11.53
CA ASP A 394 -24.37 14.20 -12.54
C ASP A 394 -25.86 13.90 -12.25
N GLY A 395 -26.46 13.01 -13.04
CA GLY A 395 -27.86 12.65 -12.90
C GLY A 395 -28.27 12.00 -11.57
N ILE A 396 -27.35 11.37 -10.83
CA ILE A 396 -27.70 10.63 -9.60
C ILE A 396 -28.05 11.57 -8.45
N PHE A 397 -27.59 12.82 -8.52
CA PHE A 397 -27.86 13.88 -7.56
C PHE A 397 -29.22 14.58 -7.78
N HIS A 398 -30.09 14.04 -8.64
CA HIS A 398 -31.45 14.56 -8.79
C HIS A 398 -32.30 14.39 -7.52
N GLY A 399 -33.20 15.33 -7.25
CA GLY A 399 -34.18 15.26 -6.16
C GLY A 399 -34.31 16.57 -5.38
N ALA A 400 -34.88 16.50 -4.18
CA ALA A 400 -35.09 17.64 -3.30
C ALA A 400 -33.80 18.08 -2.59
N LEU A 401 -32.85 18.63 -3.35
CA LEU A 401 -31.64 19.29 -2.85
C LEU A 401 -31.75 20.81 -3.00
N GLN A 402 -31.13 21.55 -2.10
CA GLN A 402 -31.19 23.02 -2.14
C GLN A 402 -29.98 23.62 -2.86
N ASN A 403 -28.79 23.07 -2.62
CA ASN A 403 -27.50 23.65 -2.96
C ASN A 403 -26.68 22.79 -3.93
N ILE A 404 -27.21 21.65 -4.34
CA ILE A 404 -26.68 20.80 -5.39
C ILE A 404 -27.75 20.64 -6.46
N ILE A 405 -27.36 20.82 -7.73
CA ILE A 405 -28.25 20.70 -8.89
C ILE A 405 -27.67 19.74 -9.91
N THR A 406 -28.51 19.32 -10.86
CA THR A 406 -28.16 18.40 -11.94
C THR A 406 -28.79 18.86 -13.25
N TYR A 407 -28.58 18.08 -14.31
CA TYR A 407 -29.21 18.23 -15.61
C TYR A 407 -30.73 18.40 -15.53
N PHE A 408 -31.29 19.17 -16.47
CA PHE A 408 -32.73 19.14 -16.73
C PHE A 408 -33.16 17.72 -17.08
N ARG A 409 -34.30 17.28 -16.53
CA ARG A 409 -34.87 15.96 -16.74
C ARG A 409 -36.33 16.07 -17.14
N SER A 410 -36.74 15.20 -18.05
CA SER A 410 -38.16 15.02 -18.38
C SER A 410 -38.91 14.53 -17.13
N ILE A 411 -40.02 15.18 -16.81
CA ILE A 411 -40.93 14.77 -15.73
C ILE A 411 -42.26 14.38 -16.39
N GLY A 412 -42.78 13.19 -16.09
CA GLY A 412 -44.10 12.76 -16.58
C GLY A 412 -44.24 12.73 -18.10
N ASN A 413 -43.23 12.25 -18.82
CA ASN A 413 -43.16 12.20 -20.30
C ASN A 413 -43.20 13.57 -21.00
N VAL A 414 -43.04 14.68 -20.28
CA VAL A 414 -42.89 16.00 -20.93
C VAL A 414 -41.48 16.10 -21.53
N PRO A 415 -41.33 16.22 -22.85
CA PRO A 415 -40.02 16.30 -23.48
C PRO A 415 -39.29 17.57 -23.04
N LEU A 416 -37.96 17.49 -22.96
CA LEU A 416 -37.13 18.67 -22.70
C LEU A 416 -37.22 19.62 -23.89
N SER A 417 -37.31 20.92 -23.59
CA SER A 417 -37.18 21.97 -24.58
C SER A 417 -35.79 21.97 -25.22
N TYR A 418 -35.69 22.56 -26.42
CA TYR A 418 -34.39 22.72 -27.10
C TYR A 418 -33.36 23.43 -26.22
N HIS A 419 -33.78 24.48 -25.49
CA HIS A 419 -32.92 25.22 -24.58
C HIS A 419 -32.36 24.33 -23.44
N GLU A 420 -33.19 23.48 -22.85
CA GLU A 420 -32.77 22.56 -21.79
C GLU A 420 -31.81 21.48 -22.32
N LEU A 421 -32.06 20.97 -23.53
CA LEU A 421 -31.16 20.02 -24.18
C LEU A 421 -29.79 20.63 -24.46
N THR A 422 -29.74 21.84 -25.01
CA THR A 422 -28.49 22.58 -25.27
C THR A 422 -27.77 22.91 -23.98
N THR A 423 -28.49 23.33 -22.93
CA THR A 423 -27.90 23.55 -21.59
C THR A 423 -27.28 22.26 -21.05
N ASN A 424 -28.01 21.15 -21.10
CA ASN A 424 -27.51 19.87 -20.64
C ASN A 424 -26.23 19.45 -21.37
N ALA A 425 -26.17 19.65 -22.69
CA ALA A 425 -24.97 19.37 -23.48
C ALA A 425 -23.77 20.24 -23.05
N ALA A 426 -23.97 21.54 -22.90
CA ALA A 426 -22.93 22.46 -22.44
C ALA A 426 -22.43 22.11 -21.02
N MET A 427 -23.35 21.74 -20.13
CA MET A 427 -23.04 21.36 -18.75
C MET A 427 -22.35 20.00 -18.61
N ARG A 428 -22.64 19.03 -19.50
CA ARG A 428 -21.86 17.78 -19.57
C ARG A 428 -20.41 18.08 -19.93
N SER A 429 -20.20 18.93 -20.92
CA SER A 429 -18.86 19.34 -21.35
C SER A 429 -18.11 20.10 -20.25
N SER A 430 -18.78 20.98 -19.49
CA SER A 430 -18.13 21.73 -18.40
C SER A 430 -17.82 20.89 -17.17
N ARG A 431 -18.53 19.77 -16.96
CA ARG A 431 -18.25 18.80 -15.88
C ARG A 431 -17.05 17.90 -16.17
N MET A 432 -16.76 17.61 -17.44
CA MET A 432 -15.66 16.72 -17.86
C MET A 432 -14.29 16.94 -17.17
N PRO A 433 -13.88 18.15 -16.77
CA PRO A 433 -12.67 18.36 -15.96
C PRO A 433 -12.57 17.53 -14.68
N ILE A 434 -13.67 17.24 -13.97
CA ILE A 434 -13.62 16.37 -12.76
C ILE A 434 -13.26 14.92 -13.12
N GLU A 435 -13.73 14.45 -14.28
CA GLU A 435 -13.39 13.11 -14.80
C GLU A 435 -11.91 13.07 -15.24
N LYS A 436 -11.46 14.13 -15.92
CA LYS A 436 -10.05 14.31 -16.28
C LYS A 436 -9.15 14.40 -15.05
N PHE A 437 -9.61 15.02 -13.96
CA PHE A 437 -8.87 15.08 -12.71
C PHE A 437 -8.62 13.68 -12.13
N TYR A 438 -9.60 12.78 -12.16
CA TYR A 438 -9.39 11.40 -11.71
C TYR A 438 -8.33 10.69 -12.54
N ALA A 439 -8.40 10.81 -13.86
CA ALA A 439 -7.39 10.25 -14.75
C ALA A 439 -6.00 10.88 -14.53
N HIS A 440 -5.93 12.20 -14.32
CA HIS A 440 -4.69 12.91 -14.05
C HIS A 440 -4.04 12.45 -12.74
N LYS A 441 -4.83 12.32 -11.67
CA LYS A 441 -4.41 11.75 -10.39
C LYS A 441 -3.80 10.36 -10.58
N ASP A 442 -4.47 9.49 -11.34
CA ASP A 442 -3.99 8.13 -11.56
C ASP A 442 -2.70 8.10 -12.39
N ASN A 443 -2.56 9.00 -13.37
CA ASN A 443 -1.34 9.15 -14.17
C ASN A 443 -0.15 9.72 -13.38
N LEU A 444 -0.41 10.54 -12.35
CA LEU A 444 0.65 11.07 -11.49
C LEU A 444 1.10 10.04 -10.44
N TRP A 445 0.19 9.21 -9.93
CA TRP A 445 0.40 8.43 -8.72
C TRP A 445 0.04 6.95 -8.86
N ASP A 446 0.99 6.14 -9.33
CA ASP A 446 0.80 4.70 -9.56
C ASP A 446 0.52 3.90 -8.28
N VAL A 447 0.70 4.50 -7.10
CA VAL A 447 0.42 3.82 -5.83
C VAL A 447 -1.03 3.39 -5.72
N CYS A 448 -2.00 4.15 -6.27
CA CYS A 448 -3.41 3.75 -6.26
C CYS A 448 -3.66 2.55 -7.18
N ALA A 449 -3.01 2.47 -8.33
CA ALA A 449 -3.13 1.34 -9.27
C ALA A 449 -2.54 0.03 -8.72
N HIS A 450 -1.35 0.07 -8.11
CA HIS A 450 -0.61 -1.14 -7.74
C HIS A 450 -0.84 -1.61 -6.30
N THR A 451 -1.23 -0.73 -5.40
CA THR A 451 -1.38 -1.08 -3.98
C THR A 451 -2.80 -1.28 -3.52
N ALA A 452 -3.78 -1.31 -4.45
CA ALA A 452 -5.21 -1.60 -4.26
C ALA A 452 -5.53 -1.99 -2.82
N GLY A 453 -5.86 -0.96 -2.03
CA GLY A 453 -5.71 -0.94 -0.58
C GLY A 453 -6.15 -2.22 0.12
N HIS A 454 -5.28 -2.82 0.93
CA HIS A 454 -5.72 -3.91 1.78
C HIS A 454 -6.41 -3.34 3.03
N LEU A 455 -7.74 -3.25 3.00
CA LEU A 455 -8.52 -2.82 4.17
C LEU A 455 -8.40 -3.80 5.35
N ALA A 456 -8.28 -5.10 5.09
CA ALA A 456 -8.24 -6.15 6.11
C ALA A 456 -6.83 -6.47 6.66
N LYS A 457 -5.91 -5.50 6.67
CA LYS A 457 -4.60 -5.65 7.34
C LYS A 457 -4.76 -5.32 8.83
N LYS A 458 -3.85 -5.84 9.66
CA LYS A 458 -3.77 -5.48 11.11
C LYS A 458 -3.70 -3.96 11.33
N HIS A 459 -3.17 -3.24 10.33
CA HIS A 459 -2.95 -1.81 10.36
C HIS A 459 -3.18 -1.23 8.96
N PRO A 460 -4.45 -1.05 8.54
CA PRO A 460 -4.74 -0.46 7.24
C PRO A 460 -4.35 1.02 7.26
N TYR A 461 -3.90 1.53 6.13
CA TYR A 461 -3.65 2.96 5.89
C TYR A 461 -4.10 3.37 4.48
N ALA A 462 -4.92 2.52 3.84
CA ALA A 462 -5.30 2.67 2.44
C ALA A 462 -6.18 3.90 2.20
N ILE A 463 -7.04 4.23 3.17
CA ILE A 463 -7.94 5.39 3.12
C ILE A 463 -7.10 6.67 3.18
N GLU A 464 -6.20 6.75 4.15
CA GLU A 464 -5.28 7.87 4.33
C GLU A 464 -4.35 7.99 3.12
N GLN A 465 -3.83 6.87 2.58
CA GLN A 465 -3.01 6.90 1.38
C GLN A 465 -3.76 7.49 0.18
N LEU A 466 -5.01 7.09 -0.01
CA LEU A 466 -5.86 7.63 -1.07
C LEU A 466 -6.07 9.14 -0.90
N ARG A 467 -6.41 9.58 0.32
CA ARG A 467 -6.56 10.99 0.66
C ARG A 467 -5.27 11.79 0.39
N ILE A 468 -4.11 11.24 0.76
CA ILE A 468 -2.81 11.87 0.47
C ILE A 468 -2.55 11.99 -1.03
N VAL A 469 -2.97 11.04 -1.85
CA VAL A 469 -2.84 11.14 -3.30
C VAL A 469 -3.63 12.35 -3.84
N TYR A 470 -4.83 12.63 -3.34
CA TYR A 470 -5.57 13.86 -3.69
C TYR A 470 -4.87 15.12 -3.20
N LEU A 471 -4.31 15.12 -1.98
CA LEU A 471 -3.51 16.24 -1.47
C LEU A 471 -2.31 16.52 -2.39
N LEU A 472 -1.58 15.49 -2.80
CA LEU A 472 -0.40 15.62 -3.66
C LEU A 472 -0.79 16.10 -5.06
N THR A 473 -1.92 15.67 -5.62
CA THR A 473 -2.45 16.22 -6.88
C THR A 473 -2.80 17.70 -6.74
N ASN A 474 -3.47 18.11 -5.65
CA ASN A 474 -3.75 19.53 -5.41
C ASN A 474 -2.44 20.34 -5.32
N CYS A 475 -1.43 19.84 -4.60
CA CYS A 475 -0.13 20.48 -4.55
C CYS A 475 0.52 20.58 -5.94
N PHE A 476 0.44 19.52 -6.75
CA PHE A 476 0.96 19.52 -8.12
C PHE A 476 0.27 20.59 -8.98
N ASN A 477 -1.06 20.69 -8.89
CA ASN A 477 -1.85 21.70 -9.61
C ASN A 477 -1.50 23.13 -9.14
N CYS A 478 -1.29 23.34 -7.84
CA CYS A 478 -0.85 24.64 -7.32
C CYS A 478 0.50 25.08 -7.91
N PHE A 479 1.43 24.16 -8.18
CA PHE A 479 2.75 24.50 -8.71
C PHE A 479 2.81 24.57 -10.24
N ASN A 480 2.00 23.79 -10.93
CA ASN A 480 2.13 23.61 -12.39
C ASN A 480 0.88 24.09 -13.16
N GLY A 481 -0.12 24.64 -12.46
CA GLY A 481 -1.42 24.93 -13.02
C GLY A 481 -2.29 23.68 -13.18
N ASP A 482 -3.59 23.90 -13.34
CA ASP A 482 -4.53 22.83 -13.61
C ASP A 482 -4.34 22.26 -15.02
N GLN A 483 -4.04 20.97 -15.10
CA GLN A 483 -3.88 20.23 -16.36
C GLN A 483 -5.17 19.48 -16.74
N GLY A 484 -6.17 19.43 -15.87
CA GLY A 484 -7.45 18.74 -16.09
C GLY A 484 -8.53 19.62 -16.70
N GLY A 485 -8.53 20.93 -16.41
CA GLY A 485 -9.56 21.88 -16.82
C GLY A 485 -9.20 22.86 -17.94
N SER A 486 -8.01 22.74 -18.55
CA SER A 486 -7.58 23.58 -19.68
C SER A 486 -8.26 23.24 -21.00
#